data_AF-A0A433BXA2-F1
#
_entry.id   AF-A0A433BXA2-F1
#
_cell.length_a   1.000
_cell.length_b   1.000
_cell.length_c   1.000
_cell.angle_alpha   90.00
_cell.angle_beta   90.00
_cell.angle_gamma   90.00
#
_symmetry.space_group_name_H-M   'P 1'
#
loop_
_entity.id
_entity.type
_entity.pdbx_description
1 polymer ?
#
loop_
_entity_poly.entity_id
_entity_poly.type
_entity_poly.pdbx_seq_one_letter_code
_entity_poly.pdbx_strand_id
1 'polypeptide(L)'
;MMILKFLRHLLWSYLGQCGLTMVRGNALFALIMLLMANSGTWKYFASTLAAYDFQRAARWQVSEVVPTMPLIIAVDDTGYRDFFDSRSPVSRDRMLNLIQVIDAHTPPQARIAVDIDLSPDGSDAWAQARLDTFLKARPGRWILPAIQRNATASPTQLKSWRDQMCQAGVRFARPYVPTEFGYPKLTQQYARSLGDALAHPGADACLDPDSEAELLPMPLSAASLNANPMIPFNGDLEVLATLLDQMAPQAVILGGMWGHSDLFSTPVGERYGVQVHAAAAAGAWAGLRVAPRIVELGVTWLFIAALALLLSHAWQRMDRLARPPYANMTGHLFFAARGRGICFVLLALICLFLWVELISFWNAYTGYWIATAQVCASTLMFTAITWNFGRVSPDVFHGVAHAWQFMLRDPIRRDLASLRQCLGLLTRRRDQWVDPVGQENLPPLPRWKVFFEALWSCVALVVQMVVPLTSTIYLIRTTLWG
;
A
#
# COMPACT_ATOMS: atom_id res chain seq x y z
N MET A 1 23.06 -36.20 16.54
CA MET A 1 21.77 -36.81 16.98
C MET A 1 20.96 -35.92 17.92
N MET A 2 21.57 -35.20 18.88
CA MET A 2 20.86 -34.32 19.83
C MET A 2 20.20 -33.09 19.17
N ILE A 3 20.86 -32.47 18.18
CA ILE A 3 20.32 -31.32 17.41
C ILE A 3 19.07 -31.73 16.61
N LEU A 4 19.07 -32.91 15.99
CA LEU A 4 17.93 -33.39 15.21
C LEU A 4 16.71 -33.72 16.10
N LYS A 5 16.94 -34.31 17.28
CA LYS A 5 15.88 -34.55 18.27
C LYS A 5 15.33 -33.25 18.84
N PHE A 6 16.19 -32.26 19.08
CA PHE A 6 15.78 -30.92 19.51
C PHE A 6 14.97 -30.21 18.43
N LEU A 7 15.43 -30.17 17.17
CA LEU A 7 14.69 -29.62 16.03
C LEU A 7 13.34 -30.31 15.82
N ARG A 8 13.30 -31.65 15.94
CA ARG A 8 12.06 -32.42 15.81
C ARG A 8 11.08 -32.12 16.95
N HIS A 9 11.56 -32.00 18.19
CA HIS A 9 10.70 -31.68 19.34
C HIS A 9 10.21 -30.22 19.28
N LEU A 10 11.08 -29.29 18.87
CA LEU A 10 10.73 -27.89 18.64
C LEU A 10 9.68 -27.77 17.53
N LEU A 11 9.83 -28.52 16.43
CA LEU A 11 8.86 -28.59 15.34
C LEU A 11 7.53 -29.18 15.81
N TRP A 12 7.51 -30.27 16.58
CA TRP A 12 6.25 -30.89 17.03
C TRP A 12 5.54 -30.08 18.12
N SER A 13 6.26 -29.48 19.07
CA SER A 13 5.67 -28.58 20.06
C SER A 13 5.18 -27.28 19.41
N TYR A 14 5.92 -26.75 18.43
CA TYR A 14 5.46 -25.63 17.59
C TYR A 14 4.21 -26.03 16.80
N LEU A 15 4.21 -27.14 16.07
CA LEU A 15 3.05 -27.60 15.29
C LEU A 15 1.84 -27.95 16.17
N GLY A 16 2.03 -28.51 17.37
CA GLY A 16 0.95 -28.84 18.30
C GLY A 16 0.34 -27.61 18.97
N GLN A 17 1.19 -26.68 19.44
CA GLN A 17 0.74 -25.43 20.03
C GLN A 17 0.17 -24.49 18.94
N CYS A 18 0.81 -24.41 17.77
CA CYS A 18 0.22 -23.79 16.59
C CYS A 18 -1.10 -24.46 16.22
N GLY A 19 -1.24 -25.78 16.22
CA GLY A 19 -2.48 -26.47 15.87
C GLY A 19 -3.64 -26.17 16.81
N LEU A 20 -3.43 -26.26 18.14
CA LEU A 20 -4.46 -25.95 19.15
C LEU A 20 -4.82 -24.46 19.19
N THR A 21 -3.82 -23.59 19.08
CA THR A 21 -4.03 -22.14 19.02
C THR A 21 -4.59 -21.72 17.65
N MET A 22 -4.31 -22.47 16.59
CA MET A 22 -4.89 -22.30 15.26
C MET A 22 -6.33 -22.75 15.24
N VAL A 23 -6.79 -23.83 15.86
CA VAL A 23 -8.22 -24.20 15.74
C VAL A 23 -9.13 -23.16 16.41
N ARG A 24 -8.81 -22.74 17.64
CA ARG A 24 -9.56 -21.68 18.34
C ARG A 24 -9.26 -20.28 17.79
N GLY A 25 -7.99 -20.00 17.51
CA GLY A 25 -7.53 -18.75 16.94
C GLY A 25 -7.99 -18.55 15.51
N ASN A 26 -8.08 -19.58 14.66
CA ASN A 26 -8.51 -19.49 13.25
C ASN A 26 -9.99 -19.16 13.14
N ALA A 27 -10.86 -19.63 14.04
CA ALA A 27 -12.27 -19.24 13.99
C ALA A 27 -12.44 -17.75 14.33
N LEU A 28 -11.79 -17.29 15.40
CA LEU A 28 -11.78 -15.87 15.78
C LEU A 28 -11.04 -15.01 14.76
N PHE A 29 -9.93 -15.52 14.22
CA PHE A 29 -9.13 -14.89 13.17
C PHE A 29 -9.92 -14.79 11.88
N ALA A 30 -10.57 -15.86 11.42
CA ALA A 30 -11.40 -15.85 10.23
C ALA A 30 -12.58 -14.89 10.41
N LEU A 31 -13.21 -14.85 11.59
CA LEU A 31 -14.26 -13.89 11.90
C LEU A 31 -13.75 -12.44 11.86
N ILE A 32 -12.62 -12.15 12.51
CA ILE A 32 -12.06 -10.79 12.53
C ILE A 32 -11.55 -10.41 11.13
N MET A 33 -10.91 -11.31 10.39
CA MET A 33 -10.49 -11.09 9.01
C MET A 33 -11.68 -10.87 8.10
N LEU A 34 -12.80 -11.58 8.29
CA LEU A 34 -14.04 -11.36 7.55
C LEU A 34 -14.62 -9.97 7.87
N LEU A 35 -14.65 -9.59 9.15
CA LEU A 35 -15.11 -8.26 9.58
C LEU A 35 -14.21 -7.15 9.04
N MET A 36 -12.89 -7.34 9.10
CA MET A 36 -11.89 -6.41 8.58
C MET A 36 -12.00 -6.33 7.05
N ALA A 37 -11.96 -7.44 6.33
CA ALA A 37 -12.04 -7.48 4.86
C ALA A 37 -13.30 -6.79 4.30
N ASN A 38 -14.40 -6.85 5.04
CA ASN A 38 -15.65 -6.19 4.67
C ASN A 38 -15.76 -4.74 5.17
N SER A 39 -14.88 -4.30 6.08
CA SER A 39 -14.86 -2.92 6.55
C SER A 39 -14.17 -1.98 5.55
N GLY A 40 -14.74 -0.79 5.35
CA GLY A 40 -14.09 0.27 4.57
C GLY A 40 -12.73 0.69 5.17
N THR A 41 -12.60 0.66 6.50
CA THR A 41 -11.37 1.00 7.21
C THR A 41 -10.19 0.11 6.82
N TRP A 42 -10.42 -1.21 6.70
CA TRP A 42 -9.36 -2.13 6.29
C TRP A 42 -8.95 -1.92 4.84
N LYS A 43 -9.93 -1.75 3.94
CA LYS A 43 -9.65 -1.50 2.53
C LYS A 43 -8.86 -0.19 2.36
N TYR A 44 -9.20 0.85 3.11
CA TYR A 44 -8.43 2.10 3.16
C TYR A 44 -7.00 1.88 3.69
N PHE A 45 -6.85 1.15 4.78
CA PHE A 45 -5.53 0.80 5.33
C PHE A 45 -4.68 -0.03 4.35
N ALA A 46 -5.29 -1.03 3.69
CA ALA A 46 -4.63 -1.85 2.69
C ALA A 46 -4.23 -1.03 1.46
N SER A 47 -5.08 -0.11 1.00
CA SER A 47 -4.76 0.83 -0.07
C SER A 47 -3.59 1.76 0.32
N THR A 48 -3.58 2.25 1.57
CA THR A 48 -2.49 3.09 2.10
C THR A 48 -1.16 2.32 2.14
N LEU A 49 -1.18 1.05 2.53
CA LEU A 49 0.02 0.20 2.50
C LEU A 49 0.47 -0.10 1.06
N ALA A 50 -0.46 -0.40 0.15
CA ALA A 50 -0.13 -0.61 -1.25
C ALA A 50 0.48 0.66 -1.88
N ALA A 51 -0.02 1.84 -1.51
CA ALA A 51 0.56 3.12 -1.91
C ALA A 51 1.98 3.31 -1.38
N TYR A 52 2.22 2.97 -0.11
CA TYR A 52 3.56 3.00 0.47
C TYR A 52 4.51 2.04 -0.26
N ASP A 53 4.10 0.78 -0.46
CA ASP A 53 4.88 -0.23 -1.21
C ASP A 53 5.21 0.26 -2.62
N PHE A 54 4.24 0.86 -3.30
CA PHE A 54 4.41 1.44 -4.63
C PHE A 54 5.51 2.49 -4.64
N GLN A 55 5.43 3.44 -3.70
CA GLN A 55 6.39 4.54 -3.60
C GLN A 55 7.79 4.02 -3.25
N ARG A 56 7.89 2.99 -2.40
CA ARG A 56 9.17 2.36 -2.05
C ARG A 56 9.74 1.58 -3.23
N ALA A 57 8.93 0.80 -3.94
CA ALA A 57 9.35 0.10 -5.16
C ALA A 57 9.85 1.10 -6.23
N ALA A 58 9.17 2.24 -6.40
CA ALA A 58 9.60 3.31 -7.30
C ALA A 58 11.03 3.82 -7.00
N ARG A 59 11.40 3.91 -5.72
CA ARG A 59 12.74 4.36 -5.30
C ARG A 59 13.82 3.32 -5.58
N TRP A 60 13.47 2.04 -5.55
CA TRP A 60 14.39 0.93 -5.79
C TRP A 60 14.57 0.60 -7.27
N GLN A 61 13.59 0.94 -8.11
CA GLN A 61 13.74 0.92 -9.57
C GLN A 61 14.71 2.04 -9.96
N VAL A 62 16.01 1.73 -9.94
CA VAL A 62 17.05 2.59 -10.51
C VAL A 62 16.61 2.95 -11.92
N SER A 63 16.73 4.23 -12.29
CA SER A 63 16.18 4.86 -13.48
C SER A 63 16.81 4.37 -14.80
N GLU A 64 16.99 3.07 -14.97
CA GLU A 64 17.05 2.48 -16.29
C GLU A 64 15.73 2.84 -16.96
N VAL A 65 15.79 3.86 -17.80
CA VAL A 65 14.69 4.29 -18.66
C VAL A 65 14.29 3.05 -19.43
N VAL A 66 13.17 2.43 -19.03
CA VAL A 66 12.62 1.28 -19.71
C VAL A 66 12.35 1.77 -21.14
N PRO A 67 13.10 1.31 -22.17
CA PRO A 67 13.04 1.90 -23.51
C PRO A 67 11.67 1.74 -24.21
N THR A 68 10.74 1.06 -23.54
CA THR A 68 9.44 0.65 -24.07
C THR A 68 8.26 1.39 -23.45
N MET A 69 8.44 2.47 -22.68
CA MET A 69 7.27 3.19 -22.12
C MET A 69 6.42 3.84 -23.23
N PRO A 70 5.07 3.86 -23.10
CA PRO A 70 4.24 4.61 -24.03
C PRO A 70 4.54 6.10 -23.89
N LEU A 71 4.67 6.79 -25.02
CA LEU A 71 4.74 8.25 -25.03
C LEU A 71 3.33 8.82 -24.83
N ILE A 72 3.20 9.78 -23.92
CA ILE A 72 1.93 10.46 -23.68
C ILE A 72 1.95 11.78 -24.45
N ILE A 73 0.95 11.99 -25.32
CA ILE A 73 0.68 13.29 -25.92
C ILE A 73 -0.55 13.82 -25.20
N ALA A 74 -0.34 14.87 -24.43
CA ALA A 74 -1.35 15.37 -23.51
C ALA A 74 -1.79 16.75 -23.96
N VAL A 75 -3.01 16.87 -24.47
CA VAL A 75 -3.58 18.15 -24.88
C VAL A 75 -3.84 18.96 -23.61
N ASP A 76 -3.04 20.00 -23.41
CA ASP A 76 -3.15 20.86 -22.24
C ASP A 76 -4.27 21.90 -22.40
N ASP A 77 -4.45 22.77 -21.41
CA ASP A 77 -5.46 23.83 -21.47
C ASP A 77 -5.23 24.81 -22.63
N THR A 78 -3.97 25.02 -23.04
CA THR A 78 -3.62 25.88 -24.18
C THR A 78 -3.99 25.22 -25.49
N GLY A 79 -3.62 23.95 -25.70
CA GLY A 79 -4.04 23.18 -26.87
C GLY A 79 -5.56 23.02 -26.94
N TYR A 80 -6.22 22.78 -25.82
CA TYR A 80 -7.69 22.70 -25.80
C TYR A 80 -8.35 24.03 -26.19
N ARG A 81 -7.84 25.16 -25.68
CA ARG A 81 -8.36 26.49 -26.00
C ARG A 81 -8.03 26.93 -27.42
N ASP A 82 -6.77 26.87 -27.80
CA ASP A 82 -6.27 27.52 -29.01
C ASP A 82 -6.39 26.57 -30.22
N PHE A 83 -6.11 25.27 -30.03
CA PHE A 83 -6.24 24.28 -31.10
C PHE A 83 -7.61 23.62 -31.17
N PHE A 84 -8.40 23.52 -30.10
CA PHE A 84 -9.76 22.96 -30.18
C PHE A 84 -10.89 23.98 -29.93
N ASP A 85 -10.57 25.28 -29.88
CA ASP A 85 -11.53 26.38 -29.64
C ASP A 85 -12.36 26.20 -28.36
N SER A 86 -11.83 25.50 -27.36
CA SER A 86 -12.54 25.13 -26.12
C SER A 86 -13.87 24.40 -26.35
N ARG A 87 -13.98 23.59 -27.41
CA ARG A 87 -15.20 22.83 -27.73
C ARG A 87 -15.14 21.39 -27.27
N SER A 88 -16.27 20.88 -26.78
CA SER A 88 -16.51 19.46 -26.49
C SER A 88 -17.87 19.07 -27.06
N PRO A 89 -17.97 18.08 -27.98
CA PRO A 89 -16.87 17.29 -28.55
C PRO A 89 -15.83 18.13 -29.32
N VAL A 90 -14.62 17.60 -29.45
CA VAL A 90 -13.54 18.26 -30.20
C VAL A 90 -13.80 18.21 -31.71
N SER A 91 -13.41 19.26 -32.43
CA SER A 91 -13.55 19.33 -33.90
C SER A 91 -12.89 18.14 -34.59
N ARG A 92 -13.65 17.44 -35.45
CA ARG A 92 -13.20 16.24 -36.16
C ARG A 92 -12.10 16.53 -37.18
N ASP A 93 -12.17 17.66 -37.89
CA ASP A 93 -11.11 18.07 -38.82
C ASP A 93 -9.80 18.43 -38.08
N ARG A 94 -9.89 19.13 -36.95
CA ARG A 94 -8.69 19.48 -36.16
C ARG A 94 -8.08 18.23 -35.51
N MET A 95 -8.92 17.33 -35.01
CA MET A 95 -8.45 16.03 -34.52
C MET A 95 -7.79 15.21 -35.63
N LEU A 96 -8.36 15.18 -36.83
CA LEU A 96 -7.76 14.52 -37.99
C LEU A 96 -6.34 15.05 -38.28
N ASN A 97 -6.17 16.38 -38.29
CA ASN A 97 -4.85 16.99 -38.50
C ASN A 97 -3.84 16.55 -37.43
N LEU A 98 -4.25 16.53 -36.15
CA LEU A 98 -3.41 16.09 -35.04
C LEU A 98 -2.99 14.62 -35.19
N ILE A 99 -3.94 13.70 -35.41
CA ILE A 99 -3.62 12.28 -35.54
C ILE A 99 -2.85 11.95 -36.83
N GLN A 100 -2.99 12.76 -37.88
CA GLN A 100 -2.19 12.63 -39.10
C GLN A 100 -0.72 12.93 -38.83
N VAL A 101 -0.42 13.97 -38.05
CA VAL A 101 0.95 14.26 -37.61
C VAL A 101 1.49 13.10 -36.77
N ILE A 102 0.68 12.57 -35.84
CA ILE A 102 1.08 11.41 -35.03
C ILE A 102 1.34 10.19 -35.93
N ASP A 103 0.50 9.87 -36.91
CA ASP A 103 0.70 8.73 -37.84
C ASP A 103 1.96 8.89 -38.68
N ALA A 104 2.20 10.09 -39.21
CA ALA A 104 3.32 10.39 -40.10
C ALA A 104 4.68 10.38 -39.40
N HIS A 105 4.72 10.81 -38.13
CA HIS A 105 5.96 10.98 -37.35
C HIS A 105 6.16 9.90 -36.28
N THR A 106 5.43 8.79 -36.35
CA THR A 106 5.66 7.60 -35.51
C THR A 106 5.95 6.37 -36.38
N PRO A 107 6.75 5.41 -35.88
CA PRO A 107 7.06 4.18 -36.62
C PRO A 107 5.79 3.48 -37.13
N PRO A 108 5.79 2.85 -38.32
CA PRO A 108 4.61 2.19 -38.89
C PRO A 108 3.93 1.16 -37.98
N GLN A 109 4.73 0.49 -37.13
CA GLN A 109 4.33 -0.50 -36.15
C GLN A 109 3.86 0.10 -34.81
N ALA A 110 3.97 1.42 -34.64
CA ALA A 110 3.54 2.10 -33.44
C ALA A 110 2.04 1.99 -33.27
N ARG A 111 1.59 1.75 -32.03
CA ARG A 111 0.17 1.69 -31.70
C ARG A 111 -0.25 2.97 -31.00
N ILE A 112 -1.41 3.48 -31.38
CA ILE A 112 -1.90 4.78 -30.92
C ILE A 112 -3.25 4.58 -30.22
N ALA A 113 -3.27 4.80 -28.92
CA ALA A 113 -4.49 4.86 -28.13
C ALA A 113 -4.95 6.31 -27.98
N VAL A 114 -6.24 6.55 -28.20
CA VAL A 114 -6.85 7.88 -28.08
C VAL A 114 -7.87 7.84 -26.95
N ASP A 115 -7.66 8.66 -25.93
CA ASP A 115 -8.55 8.84 -24.78
C ASP A 115 -9.37 10.13 -24.92
N ILE A 116 -9.95 10.30 -26.12
CA ILE A 116 -10.84 11.41 -26.49
C ILE A 116 -11.98 10.81 -27.30
N ASP A 117 -13.22 11.20 -27.02
CA ASP A 117 -14.38 10.68 -27.74
C ASP A 117 -14.39 11.15 -29.21
N LEU A 118 -14.16 10.20 -30.11
CA LEU A 118 -14.18 10.39 -31.57
C LEU A 118 -15.47 9.88 -32.22
N SER A 119 -16.48 9.52 -31.42
CA SER A 119 -17.75 9.02 -31.95
C SER A 119 -18.52 10.10 -32.73
N PRO A 120 -19.35 9.72 -33.71
CA PRO A 120 -20.15 10.68 -34.48
C PRO A 120 -21.04 11.53 -33.56
N ASP A 121 -20.95 12.85 -33.69
CA ASP A 121 -21.72 13.79 -32.86
C ASP A 121 -22.85 14.51 -33.61
N GLY A 122 -22.93 14.32 -34.93
CA GLY A 122 -23.92 14.93 -35.82
C GLY A 122 -23.64 16.39 -36.20
N SER A 123 -22.57 17.01 -35.70
CA SER A 123 -22.26 18.41 -35.98
C SER A 123 -21.66 18.63 -37.38
N ASP A 124 -20.78 17.71 -37.82
CA ASP A 124 -20.13 17.75 -39.13
C ASP A 124 -19.90 16.33 -39.66
N ALA A 125 -20.84 15.86 -40.48
CA ALA A 125 -20.79 14.52 -41.07
C ALA A 125 -19.62 14.36 -42.07
N TRP A 126 -19.19 15.44 -42.73
CA TRP A 126 -18.11 15.38 -43.71
C TRP A 126 -16.75 15.22 -43.01
N ALA A 127 -16.50 16.04 -41.98
CA ALA A 127 -15.29 15.91 -41.17
C ALA A 127 -15.22 14.55 -40.46
N GLN A 128 -16.34 14.05 -39.94
CA GLN A 128 -16.41 12.69 -39.38
C GLN A 128 -16.07 11.61 -40.42
N ALA A 129 -16.63 11.69 -41.63
CA ALA A 129 -16.36 10.71 -42.68
C ALA A 129 -14.87 10.67 -43.06
N ARG A 130 -14.21 11.83 -43.17
CA ARG A 130 -12.76 11.92 -43.43
C ARG A 130 -11.94 11.29 -42.30
N LEU A 131 -12.29 11.57 -41.05
CA LEU A 131 -11.66 10.98 -39.87
C LEU A 131 -11.82 9.46 -39.86
N ASP A 132 -13.03 8.96 -40.09
CA ASP A 132 -13.31 7.52 -40.16
C ASP A 132 -12.51 6.85 -41.29
N THR A 133 -12.47 7.45 -42.49
CA THR A 133 -11.67 6.93 -43.62
C THR A 133 -10.19 6.83 -43.26
N PHE A 134 -9.63 7.84 -42.59
CA PHE A 134 -8.24 7.83 -42.17
C PHE A 134 -7.95 6.73 -41.15
N LEU A 135 -8.78 6.61 -40.11
CA LEU A 135 -8.62 5.58 -39.08
C LEU A 135 -8.73 4.17 -39.66
N LYS A 136 -9.67 3.94 -40.59
CA LYS A 136 -9.86 2.63 -41.26
C LYS A 136 -8.71 2.24 -42.19
N ALA A 137 -7.87 3.19 -42.62
CA ALA A 137 -6.76 2.92 -43.55
C ALA A 137 -5.58 2.17 -42.91
N ARG A 138 -5.53 2.04 -41.57
CA ARG A 138 -4.43 1.43 -40.82
C ARG A 138 -4.96 0.41 -39.78
N PRO A 139 -5.35 -0.81 -40.20
CA PRO A 139 -5.90 -1.82 -39.29
C PRO A 139 -4.91 -2.16 -38.17
N GLY A 140 -5.41 -2.26 -36.93
CA GLY A 140 -4.61 -2.60 -35.74
C GLY A 140 -3.79 -1.46 -35.15
N ARG A 141 -3.70 -0.31 -35.83
CA ARG A 141 -2.93 0.86 -35.35
C ARG A 141 -3.66 1.65 -34.26
N TRP A 142 -4.97 1.81 -34.43
CA TRP A 142 -5.79 2.71 -33.61
C TRP A 142 -6.57 1.97 -32.54
N ILE A 143 -6.55 2.53 -31.32
CA ILE A 143 -7.37 2.10 -30.19
C ILE A 143 -8.18 3.32 -29.73
N LEU A 144 -9.49 3.23 -29.84
CA LEU A 144 -10.44 4.28 -29.49
C LEU A 144 -11.17 3.95 -28.18
N PRO A 145 -11.75 4.95 -27.49
CA PRO A 145 -12.47 4.70 -26.26
C PRO A 145 -13.89 4.21 -26.58
N ALA A 146 -14.33 3.15 -25.89
CA ALA A 146 -15.69 2.62 -25.98
C ALA A 146 -16.61 3.46 -25.08
N ILE A 147 -17.05 4.61 -25.59
CA ILE A 147 -17.92 5.54 -24.86
C ILE A 147 -19.37 5.40 -25.34
N GLN A 148 -20.29 5.48 -24.38
CA GLN A 148 -21.74 5.47 -24.61
C GLN A 148 -22.46 6.61 -23.89
N ARG A 149 -21.90 7.10 -22.78
CA ARG A 149 -22.54 8.13 -21.97
C ARG A 149 -22.30 9.50 -22.60
N ASN A 150 -23.35 10.31 -22.66
CA ASN A 150 -23.35 11.69 -23.15
C ASN A 150 -23.07 11.86 -24.65
N ALA A 151 -23.09 10.78 -25.44
CA ALA A 151 -23.01 10.88 -26.89
C ALA A 151 -24.33 11.47 -27.44
N THR A 152 -24.21 12.39 -28.41
CA THR A 152 -25.36 13.02 -29.08
C THR A 152 -26.03 12.08 -30.08
N ALA A 153 -25.27 11.15 -30.67
CA ALA A 153 -25.80 10.14 -31.58
C ALA A 153 -26.59 9.04 -30.86
N SER A 154 -27.54 8.44 -31.58
CA SER A 154 -28.35 7.34 -31.04
C SER A 154 -27.48 6.12 -30.71
N PRO A 155 -27.84 5.31 -29.67
CA PRO A 155 -27.10 4.08 -29.35
C PRO A 155 -26.94 3.11 -30.53
N THR A 156 -27.97 3.01 -31.39
CA THR A 156 -27.93 2.17 -32.60
C THR A 156 -26.93 2.69 -33.64
N GLN A 157 -26.86 4.02 -33.83
CA GLN A 157 -25.89 4.63 -34.73
C GLN A 157 -24.45 4.45 -34.22
N LEU A 158 -24.23 4.65 -32.92
CA LEU A 158 -22.92 4.44 -32.29
C LEU A 158 -22.47 2.99 -32.37
N LYS A 159 -23.38 2.04 -32.15
CA LYS A 159 -23.11 0.62 -32.32
C LYS A 159 -22.73 0.29 -33.76
N SER A 160 -23.52 0.76 -34.73
CA SER A 160 -23.23 0.55 -36.17
C SER A 160 -21.87 1.14 -36.58
N TRP A 161 -21.57 2.36 -36.15
CA TRP A 161 -20.26 2.98 -36.39
C TRP A 161 -19.12 2.17 -35.77
N ARG A 162 -19.26 1.76 -34.49
CA ARG A 162 -18.27 0.93 -33.81
C ARG A 162 -18.04 -0.39 -34.54
N ASP A 163 -19.11 -1.08 -34.93
CA ASP A 163 -19.03 -2.35 -35.66
C ASP A 163 -18.29 -2.20 -36.99
N GLN A 164 -18.52 -1.10 -37.73
CA GLN A 164 -17.80 -0.80 -38.98
C GLN A 164 -16.32 -0.49 -38.75
N MET A 165 -16.00 0.29 -37.71
CA MET A 165 -14.62 0.62 -37.33
C MET A 165 -13.86 -0.64 -36.92
N CYS A 166 -14.52 -1.50 -36.16
CA CYS A 166 -14.09 -2.82 -35.76
C CYS A 166 -13.76 -3.75 -36.93
N GLN A 167 -14.65 -3.83 -37.93
CA GLN A 167 -14.42 -4.61 -39.14
C GLN A 167 -13.20 -4.11 -39.94
N ALA A 168 -12.88 -2.81 -39.84
CA ALA A 168 -11.67 -2.22 -40.42
C ALA A 168 -10.42 -2.38 -39.53
N GLY A 169 -10.51 -3.10 -38.41
CA GLY A 169 -9.39 -3.35 -37.51
C GLY A 169 -9.08 -2.21 -36.53
N VAL A 170 -9.94 -1.20 -36.41
CA VAL A 170 -9.85 -0.22 -35.32
C VAL A 170 -10.36 -0.86 -34.05
N ARG A 171 -9.61 -0.71 -32.95
CA ARG A 171 -9.94 -1.35 -31.67
C ARG A 171 -10.67 -0.38 -30.75
N PHE A 172 -11.52 -0.92 -29.87
CA PHE A 172 -12.24 -0.17 -28.84
C PHE A 172 -11.91 -0.70 -27.45
N ALA A 173 -11.63 0.21 -26.52
CA ALA A 173 -11.18 -0.11 -25.17
C ALA A 173 -11.87 0.79 -24.12
N ARG A 174 -11.91 0.38 -22.85
CA ARG A 174 -12.48 1.19 -21.77
C ARG A 174 -11.56 2.38 -21.46
N PRO A 175 -12.09 3.61 -21.48
CA PRO A 175 -11.33 4.79 -21.04
C PRO A 175 -11.25 4.93 -19.52
N TYR A 176 -12.02 4.14 -18.77
CA TYR A 176 -12.13 4.29 -17.32
C TYR A 176 -10.93 3.72 -16.57
N VAL A 177 -10.48 4.43 -15.54
CA VAL A 177 -9.52 3.95 -14.55
C VAL A 177 -10.29 3.35 -13.36
N PRO A 178 -10.03 2.09 -12.95
CA PRO A 178 -10.68 1.55 -11.77
C PRO A 178 -10.15 2.27 -10.53
N THR A 179 -11.07 2.75 -9.70
CA THR A 179 -10.74 3.45 -8.45
C THR A 179 -11.22 2.71 -7.21
N GLU A 180 -10.55 2.96 -6.09
CA GLU A 180 -10.92 2.51 -4.75
C GLU A 180 -10.68 3.67 -3.78
N PHE A 181 -11.74 4.13 -3.11
CA PHE A 181 -11.75 5.36 -2.30
C PHE A 181 -11.32 6.63 -3.04
N GLY A 182 -11.57 6.70 -4.35
CA GLY A 182 -11.16 7.83 -5.20
C GLY A 182 -9.71 7.77 -5.70
N TYR A 183 -8.94 6.74 -5.33
CA TYR A 183 -7.58 6.52 -5.80
C TYR A 183 -7.56 5.44 -6.89
N PRO A 184 -6.70 5.51 -7.91
CA PRO A 184 -6.54 4.43 -8.88
C PRO A 184 -6.09 3.14 -8.20
N LYS A 185 -6.64 2.00 -8.63
CA LYS A 185 -6.16 0.70 -8.22
C LYS A 185 -4.76 0.45 -8.80
N LEU A 186 -3.78 0.24 -7.93
CA LEU A 186 -2.37 0.10 -8.32
C LEU A 186 -2.04 -1.27 -8.93
N THR A 187 -2.83 -2.30 -8.64
CA THR A 187 -2.56 -3.71 -9.00
C THR A 187 -3.58 -4.30 -9.97
N GLN A 188 -4.63 -3.56 -10.29
CA GLN A 188 -5.75 -4.02 -11.10
C GLN A 188 -6.13 -2.97 -12.11
N GLN A 189 -6.43 -3.39 -13.34
CA GLN A 189 -7.03 -2.56 -14.38
C GLN A 189 -8.28 -3.23 -14.91
N TYR A 190 -9.17 -2.47 -15.56
CA TYR A 190 -10.27 -3.12 -16.26
C TYR A 190 -9.74 -3.94 -17.44
N ALA A 191 -10.31 -5.12 -17.64
CA ALA A 191 -10.13 -5.89 -18.87
C ALA A 191 -10.49 -5.03 -20.08
N ARG A 192 -9.63 -5.04 -21.09
CA ARG A 192 -9.78 -4.23 -22.29
C ARG A 192 -9.84 -2.72 -21.99
N SER A 193 -9.18 -2.26 -20.92
CA SER A 193 -8.87 -0.82 -20.73
C SER A 193 -7.92 -0.32 -21.82
N LEU A 194 -7.80 1.00 -22.00
CA LEU A 194 -6.84 1.57 -22.98
C LEU A 194 -5.42 1.06 -22.73
N GLY A 195 -4.98 1.03 -21.47
CA GLY A 195 -3.68 0.46 -21.10
C GLY A 195 -3.56 -1.03 -21.46
N ASP A 196 -4.59 -1.85 -21.19
CA ASP A 196 -4.60 -3.28 -21.50
C ASP A 196 -4.61 -3.55 -23.02
N ALA A 197 -5.46 -2.84 -23.77
CA ALA A 197 -5.53 -2.96 -25.22
C ALA A 197 -4.20 -2.54 -25.89
N LEU A 198 -3.55 -1.51 -25.34
CA LEU A 198 -2.22 -1.09 -25.77
C LEU A 198 -1.16 -2.13 -25.39
N ALA A 199 -1.26 -2.77 -24.22
CA ALA A 199 -0.32 -3.80 -23.82
C ALA A 199 -0.44 -5.08 -24.69
N HIS A 200 -1.66 -5.51 -24.98
CA HIS A 200 -1.99 -6.81 -25.58
C HIS A 200 -2.67 -6.63 -26.96
N PRO A 201 -1.90 -6.66 -28.07
CA PRO A 201 -2.44 -6.43 -29.40
C PRO A 201 -3.43 -7.51 -29.86
N GLY A 202 -3.31 -8.73 -29.32
CA GLY A 202 -4.16 -9.87 -29.67
C GLY A 202 -5.48 -10.00 -28.91
N ALA A 203 -5.75 -9.14 -27.92
CA ALA A 203 -7.03 -9.16 -27.20
C ALA A 203 -8.19 -8.68 -28.09
N ASP A 204 -9.40 -9.19 -27.88
CA ASP A 204 -10.60 -8.86 -28.67
C ASP A 204 -10.68 -7.36 -28.98
N ALA A 205 -10.73 -7.05 -30.27
CA ALA A 205 -10.63 -5.70 -30.80
C ALA A 205 -11.84 -4.82 -30.46
N CYS A 206 -12.99 -5.41 -30.13
CA CYS A 206 -14.28 -4.73 -30.25
C CYS A 206 -15.09 -4.82 -28.98
N LEU A 207 -14.67 -4.03 -27.99
CA LEU A 207 -15.38 -3.94 -26.73
C LEU A 207 -16.78 -3.35 -26.93
N ASP A 208 -17.79 -4.05 -26.42
CA ASP A 208 -19.11 -3.47 -26.18
C ASP A 208 -19.05 -2.62 -24.89
N PRO A 209 -19.28 -1.29 -24.94
CA PRO A 209 -19.30 -0.43 -23.76
C PRO A 209 -20.25 -0.89 -22.65
N ASP A 210 -21.34 -1.59 -23.01
CA ASP A 210 -22.32 -2.15 -22.06
C ASP A 210 -21.84 -3.46 -21.39
N SER A 211 -20.77 -4.07 -21.90
CA SER A 211 -20.26 -5.31 -21.31
C SER A 211 -19.78 -5.07 -19.88
N GLU A 212 -19.87 -6.10 -19.04
CA GLU A 212 -19.44 -6.03 -17.64
C GLU A 212 -17.94 -5.70 -17.53
N ALA A 213 -17.63 -4.77 -16.62
CA ALA A 213 -16.26 -4.34 -16.37
C ALA A 213 -15.55 -5.35 -15.45
N GLU A 214 -14.86 -6.30 -16.06
CA GLU A 214 -13.99 -7.25 -15.34
C GLU A 214 -12.68 -6.57 -14.92
N LEU A 215 -12.16 -6.92 -13.74
CA LEU A 215 -10.85 -6.45 -13.26
C LEU A 215 -9.78 -7.53 -13.50
N LEU A 216 -8.69 -7.15 -14.15
CA LEU A 216 -7.52 -8.00 -14.39
C LEU A 216 -6.34 -7.60 -13.49
N PRO A 217 -5.49 -8.55 -13.08
CA PRO A 217 -4.26 -8.27 -12.36
C PRO A 217 -3.23 -7.63 -13.30
N MET A 218 -3.21 -6.30 -13.36
CA MET A 218 -2.34 -5.51 -14.22
C MET A 218 -1.72 -4.36 -13.39
N PRO A 219 -0.57 -4.62 -12.73
CA PRO A 219 0.06 -3.61 -11.89
C PRO A 219 0.56 -2.40 -12.69
N LEU A 220 0.39 -1.21 -12.13
CA LEU A 220 0.94 0.02 -12.68
C LEU A 220 2.47 0.02 -12.55
N SER A 221 3.17 0.51 -13.57
CA SER A 221 4.61 0.77 -13.50
C SER A 221 4.89 2.03 -12.70
N ALA A 222 5.55 1.87 -11.54
CA ALA A 222 5.94 2.98 -10.70
C ALA A 222 6.96 3.91 -11.38
N ALA A 223 7.92 3.33 -12.12
CA ALA A 223 8.85 4.10 -12.94
C ALA A 223 8.12 4.94 -13.99
N SER A 224 7.14 4.40 -14.71
CA SER A 224 6.39 5.13 -15.73
C SER A 224 5.58 6.28 -15.14
N LEU A 225 4.89 6.02 -14.02
CA LEU A 225 4.06 7.02 -13.33
C LEU A 225 4.92 8.15 -12.71
N ASN A 226 6.19 7.86 -12.38
CA ASN A 226 7.13 8.84 -11.83
C ASN A 226 7.91 9.61 -12.91
N ALA A 227 8.36 8.93 -13.98
CA ALA A 227 9.19 9.52 -15.04
C ALA A 227 8.38 10.44 -15.97
N ASN A 228 7.10 10.16 -16.16
CA ASN A 228 6.16 10.97 -16.93
C ASN A 228 6.68 11.38 -18.33
N PRO A 229 6.91 10.44 -19.27
CA PRO A 229 7.30 10.76 -20.65
C PRO A 229 6.12 11.38 -21.40
N MET A 230 5.86 12.65 -21.12
CA MET A 230 4.69 13.40 -21.57
C MET A 230 5.11 14.62 -22.38
N ILE A 231 4.54 14.75 -23.57
CA ILE A 231 4.62 15.95 -24.39
C ILE A 231 3.31 16.71 -24.19
N PRO A 232 3.31 17.88 -23.53
CA PRO A 232 2.16 18.76 -23.54
C PRO A 232 1.95 19.29 -24.96
N PHE A 233 0.75 19.13 -25.50
CA PHE A 233 0.37 19.65 -26.80
C PHE A 233 -0.37 20.99 -26.62
N ASN A 234 0.30 22.06 -27.03
CA ASN A 234 -0.17 23.45 -26.95
C ASN A 234 -0.85 23.95 -28.24
N GLY A 235 -0.97 23.11 -29.28
CA GLY A 235 -1.53 23.47 -30.57
C GLY A 235 -0.53 23.54 -31.73
N ASP A 236 0.77 23.48 -31.46
CA ASP A 236 1.80 23.50 -32.50
C ASP A 236 2.09 22.09 -33.06
N LEU A 237 1.63 21.86 -34.29
CA LEU A 237 1.79 20.58 -34.98
C LEU A 237 3.23 20.33 -35.46
N GLU A 238 4.00 21.37 -35.82
CA GLU A 238 5.39 21.22 -36.29
C GLU A 238 6.33 20.86 -35.14
N VAL A 239 6.12 21.47 -33.98
CA VAL A 239 6.87 21.12 -32.76
C VAL A 239 6.57 19.69 -32.35
N LEU A 240 5.29 19.28 -32.38
CA LEU A 240 4.91 17.90 -32.07
C LEU A 240 5.57 16.91 -33.04
N ALA A 241 5.53 17.19 -34.35
CA ALA A 241 6.18 16.36 -35.37
C ALA A 241 7.68 16.16 -35.08
N THR A 242 8.39 17.26 -34.81
CA THR A 242 9.82 17.25 -34.50
C THR A 242 10.14 16.41 -33.27
N LEU A 243 9.34 16.52 -32.20
CA LEU A 243 9.52 15.73 -30.98
C LEU A 243 9.26 14.24 -31.23
N LEU A 244 8.24 13.91 -32.02
CA LEU A 244 7.91 12.53 -32.37
C LEU A 244 9.01 11.88 -33.22
N ASP A 245 9.57 12.60 -34.19
CA ASP A 245 10.70 12.12 -34.99
C ASP A 245 11.94 11.83 -34.14
N GLN A 246 12.20 12.68 -33.13
CA GLN A 246 13.33 12.50 -32.22
C GLN A 246 13.16 11.32 -31.27
N MET A 247 11.93 11.08 -30.78
CA MET A 247 11.65 10.03 -29.80
C MET A 247 11.35 8.67 -30.43
N ALA A 248 10.82 8.65 -31.66
CA ALA A 248 10.40 7.46 -32.40
C ALA A 248 9.63 6.42 -31.54
N PRO A 249 8.55 6.82 -30.84
CA PRO A 249 7.90 5.99 -29.83
C PRO A 249 7.24 4.75 -30.44
N GLN A 250 7.35 3.59 -29.79
CA GLN A 250 6.66 2.36 -30.21
C GLN A 250 5.18 2.34 -29.86
N ALA A 251 4.75 3.24 -28.98
CA ALA A 251 3.36 3.39 -28.59
C ALA A 251 3.09 4.81 -28.12
N VAL A 252 1.89 5.30 -28.44
CA VAL A 252 1.43 6.63 -28.08
C VAL A 252 0.07 6.52 -27.40
N ILE A 253 -0.11 7.31 -26.33
CA ILE A 253 -1.43 7.58 -25.74
C ILE A 253 -1.70 9.06 -25.90
N LEU A 254 -2.72 9.39 -26.68
CA LEU A 254 -3.23 10.76 -26.86
C LEU A 254 -4.42 10.96 -25.93
N GLY A 255 -4.42 12.00 -25.12
CA GLY A 255 -5.64 12.42 -24.43
C GLY A 255 -5.57 13.80 -23.80
N GLY A 256 -6.62 14.16 -23.07
CA GLY A 256 -6.79 15.48 -22.50
C GLY A 256 -6.21 15.63 -21.10
N MET A 257 -5.60 16.77 -20.81
CA MET A 257 -5.30 17.25 -19.46
C MET A 257 -6.23 18.40 -19.03
N TRP A 258 -7.21 18.73 -19.88
CA TRP A 258 -8.16 19.79 -19.59
C TRP A 258 -9.30 19.25 -18.71
N GLY A 259 -9.59 19.95 -17.61
CA GLY A 259 -10.64 19.59 -16.66
C GLY A 259 -10.18 18.71 -15.49
N HIS A 260 -10.86 18.88 -14.35
CA HIS A 260 -10.48 18.25 -13.07
C HIS A 260 -11.03 16.82 -12.91
N SER A 261 -11.96 16.39 -13.77
CA SER A 261 -12.66 15.11 -13.62
C SER A 261 -11.79 13.89 -13.91
N ASP A 262 -10.66 14.07 -14.58
CA ASP A 262 -9.72 12.99 -14.92
C ASP A 262 -8.40 13.07 -14.13
N LEU A 263 -8.37 13.90 -13.08
CA LEU A 263 -7.22 14.02 -12.19
C LEU A 263 -7.35 13.06 -11.01
N PHE A 264 -6.41 12.14 -10.88
CA PHE A 264 -6.38 11.13 -9.84
C PHE A 264 -5.25 11.38 -8.85
N SER A 265 -5.54 11.26 -7.56
CA SER A 265 -4.50 11.18 -6.54
C SER A 265 -3.80 9.81 -6.62
N THR A 266 -2.48 9.80 -6.77
CA THR A 266 -1.67 8.58 -6.78
C THR A 266 -0.57 8.65 -5.70
N PRO A 267 0.11 7.54 -5.37
CA PRO A 267 1.19 7.54 -4.38
C PRO A 267 2.40 8.41 -4.78
N VAL A 268 2.48 8.83 -6.04
CA VAL A 268 3.55 9.68 -6.59
C VAL A 268 3.05 11.08 -6.97
N GLY A 269 1.89 11.48 -6.45
CA GLY A 269 1.25 12.78 -6.70
C GLY A 269 0.01 12.67 -7.60
N GLU A 270 -0.53 13.80 -8.01
CA GLU A 270 -1.70 13.84 -8.91
C GLU A 270 -1.30 13.44 -10.33
N ARG A 271 -2.14 12.62 -10.97
CA ARG A 271 -1.92 12.10 -12.33
C ARG A 271 -3.22 12.06 -13.11
N TYR A 272 -3.17 12.39 -14.39
CA TYR A 272 -4.28 12.28 -15.33
C TYR A 272 -4.55 10.82 -15.69
N GLY A 273 -5.79 10.50 -16.11
CA GLY A 273 -6.20 9.15 -16.51
C GLY A 273 -5.29 8.55 -17.59
N VAL A 274 -4.91 9.36 -18.58
CA VAL A 274 -3.94 8.97 -19.61
C VAL A 274 -2.59 8.51 -19.06
N GLN A 275 -2.09 9.13 -17.98
CA GLN A 275 -0.85 8.72 -17.33
C GLN A 275 -1.02 7.39 -16.59
N VAL A 276 -2.21 7.15 -16.03
CA VAL A 276 -2.53 5.87 -15.37
C VAL A 276 -2.62 4.75 -16.42
N HIS A 277 -3.27 4.98 -17.57
CA HIS A 277 -3.32 4.03 -18.68
C HIS A 277 -1.92 3.73 -19.24
N ALA A 278 -1.08 4.76 -19.36
CA ALA A 278 0.31 4.60 -19.78
C ALA A 278 1.12 3.74 -18.80
N ALA A 279 0.98 4.03 -17.49
CA ALA A 279 1.64 3.27 -16.45
C ALA A 279 1.16 1.81 -16.40
N ALA A 280 -0.12 1.55 -16.68
CA ALA A 280 -0.65 0.20 -16.81
C ALA A 280 0.02 -0.55 -17.98
N ALA A 281 0.01 0.04 -19.18
CA ALA A 281 0.63 -0.54 -20.37
C ALA A 281 2.13 -0.82 -20.16
N ALA A 282 2.85 0.15 -19.59
CA ALA A 282 4.26 0.00 -19.23
C ALA A 282 4.48 -1.13 -18.21
N GLY A 283 3.58 -1.26 -17.23
CA GLY A 283 3.64 -2.34 -16.23
C GLY A 283 3.48 -3.72 -16.88
N ALA A 284 2.54 -3.87 -17.80
CA ALA A 284 2.37 -5.12 -18.54
C ALA A 284 3.58 -5.44 -19.44
N TRP A 285 4.16 -4.47 -20.13
CA TRP A 285 5.37 -4.69 -20.95
C TRP A 285 6.61 -5.01 -20.14
N ALA A 286 6.75 -4.43 -18.95
CA ALA A 286 7.78 -4.79 -18.00
C ALA A 286 7.55 -6.17 -17.34
N GLY A 287 6.41 -6.83 -17.65
CA GLY A 287 6.07 -8.14 -17.10
C GLY A 287 5.68 -8.10 -15.63
N LEU A 288 5.20 -6.95 -15.11
CA LEU A 288 4.74 -6.84 -13.74
C LEU A 288 3.53 -7.73 -13.51
N ARG A 289 3.51 -8.44 -12.38
CA ARG A 289 2.48 -9.43 -12.05
C ARG A 289 2.05 -9.31 -10.60
N VAL A 290 0.75 -9.47 -10.35
CA VAL A 290 0.27 -9.70 -8.98
C VAL A 290 0.65 -11.13 -8.57
N ALA A 291 1.26 -11.28 -7.40
CA ALA A 291 1.63 -12.58 -6.88
C ALA A 291 0.37 -13.44 -6.68
N PRO A 292 0.41 -14.74 -7.04
CA PRO A 292 -0.70 -15.61 -6.78
C PRO A 292 -0.89 -15.78 -5.27
N ARG A 293 -2.13 -16.00 -4.83
CA ARG A 293 -2.51 -16.11 -3.41
C ARG A 293 -1.65 -17.10 -2.62
N ILE A 294 -1.22 -18.21 -3.25
CA ILE A 294 -0.36 -19.20 -2.59
C ILE A 294 1.03 -18.64 -2.25
N VAL A 295 1.59 -17.79 -3.11
CA VAL A 295 2.87 -17.11 -2.85
C VAL A 295 2.68 -16.07 -1.75
N GLU A 296 1.60 -15.27 -1.80
CA GLU A 296 1.28 -14.32 -0.72
C GLU A 296 1.14 -15.02 0.64
N LEU A 297 0.47 -16.18 0.67
CA LEU A 297 0.32 -16.99 1.87
C LEU A 297 1.66 -17.54 2.35
N GLY A 298 2.50 -18.07 1.45
CA GLY A 298 3.83 -18.57 1.78
C GLY A 298 4.74 -17.48 2.36
N VAL A 299 4.73 -16.28 1.78
CA VAL A 299 5.47 -15.11 2.26
C VAL A 299 4.96 -14.65 3.63
N THR A 300 3.63 -14.61 3.81
CA THR A 300 3.01 -14.28 5.10
C THR A 300 3.40 -15.30 6.18
N TRP A 301 3.37 -16.60 5.85
CA TRP A 301 3.75 -17.66 6.77
C TRP A 301 5.23 -17.56 7.17
N LEU A 302 6.11 -17.32 6.19
CA LEU A 302 7.54 -17.11 6.43
C LEU A 302 7.79 -15.93 7.38
N PHE A 303 7.11 -14.81 7.17
CA PHE A 303 7.20 -13.65 8.06
C PHE A 303 6.75 -13.99 9.49
N ILE A 304 5.58 -14.60 9.66
CA ILE A 304 5.03 -14.94 10.98
C ILE A 304 5.94 -15.93 11.70
N ALA A 305 6.47 -16.94 10.99
CA ALA A 305 7.42 -17.90 11.57
C ALA A 305 8.71 -17.20 12.03
N ALA A 306 9.28 -16.33 11.21
CA ALA A 306 10.47 -15.54 11.57
C ALA A 306 10.20 -14.63 12.77
N LEU A 307 9.08 -13.93 12.78
CA LEU A 307 8.66 -13.07 13.88
C LEU A 307 8.46 -13.87 15.17
N ALA A 308 7.78 -15.02 15.11
CA ALA A 308 7.56 -15.87 16.28
C ALA A 308 8.87 -16.40 16.88
N LEU A 309 9.83 -16.83 16.03
CA LEU A 309 11.15 -17.24 16.47
C LEU A 309 11.91 -16.09 17.14
N LEU A 310 11.88 -14.90 16.53
CA LEU A 310 12.51 -13.71 17.07
C LEU A 310 11.90 -13.29 18.41
N LEU A 311 10.57 -13.26 18.50
CA LEU A 311 9.84 -12.95 19.73
C LEU A 311 10.12 -13.97 20.83
N SER A 312 10.21 -15.26 20.50
CA SER A 312 10.59 -16.32 21.46
C SER A 312 12.02 -16.12 21.99
N HIS A 313 12.97 -15.80 21.11
CA HIS A 313 14.34 -15.50 21.54
C HIS A 313 14.40 -14.23 22.40
N ALA A 314 13.71 -13.17 21.96
CA ALA A 314 13.60 -11.91 22.70
C ALA A 314 12.91 -12.13 24.05
N TRP A 315 11.89 -12.99 24.13
CA TRP A 315 11.23 -13.37 25.38
C TRP A 315 12.22 -14.00 26.35
N GLN A 316 12.99 -15.01 25.94
CA GLN A 316 13.97 -15.66 26.81
C GLN A 316 15.05 -14.68 27.29
N ARG A 317 15.48 -13.75 26.41
CA ARG A 317 16.45 -12.70 26.78
C ARG A 317 15.84 -11.72 27.78
N MET A 318 14.62 -11.25 27.55
CA MET A 318 13.91 -10.35 28.45
C MET A 318 13.56 -11.01 29.78
N ASP A 319 13.25 -12.30 29.82
CA ASP A 319 13.09 -13.06 31.07
C ASP A 319 14.38 -13.08 31.87
N ARG A 320 15.53 -13.31 31.23
CA ARG A 320 16.82 -13.26 31.92
C ARG A 320 17.15 -11.87 32.44
N LEU A 321 16.76 -10.81 31.71
CA LEU A 321 16.92 -9.43 32.13
C LEU A 321 15.95 -9.04 33.27
N ALA A 322 14.73 -9.57 33.24
CA ALA A 322 13.65 -9.25 34.19
C ALA A 322 13.66 -10.12 35.46
N ARG A 323 14.57 -11.09 35.58
CA ARG A 323 14.70 -11.89 36.81
C ARG A 323 15.10 -10.96 37.97
N PRO A 324 14.30 -10.91 39.06
CA PRO A 324 14.61 -10.06 40.20
C PRO A 324 16.01 -10.36 40.70
N PRO A 325 16.87 -9.34 40.86
CA PRO A 325 18.06 -9.52 41.67
C PRO A 325 17.73 -9.64 43.16
N TYR A 326 16.67 -8.94 43.61
CA TYR A 326 16.16 -8.96 44.98
C TYR A 326 14.63 -8.85 44.96
N ALA A 327 13.95 -9.41 45.98
CA ALA A 327 12.48 -9.46 46.05
C ALA A 327 11.80 -8.09 46.24
N ASN A 328 12.54 -7.06 46.65
CA ASN A 328 12.06 -5.73 46.98
C ASN A 328 12.22 -4.68 45.86
N MET A 329 12.96 -4.98 44.79
CA MET A 329 13.04 -4.09 43.62
C MET A 329 11.80 -4.36 42.76
N THR A 330 10.94 -3.38 42.47
CA THR A 330 9.68 -3.63 41.73
C THR A 330 9.71 -3.17 40.28
N GLY A 331 10.77 -2.49 39.85
CA GLY A 331 10.93 -2.03 38.46
C GLY A 331 10.84 -3.18 37.46
N HIS A 332 11.45 -4.33 37.74
CA HIS A 332 11.32 -5.52 36.89
C HIS A 332 9.91 -6.10 36.86
N LEU A 333 9.08 -5.94 37.90
CA LEU A 333 7.68 -6.38 37.90
C LEU A 333 6.87 -5.53 36.93
N PHE A 334 7.09 -4.21 36.93
CA PHE A 334 6.48 -3.32 35.95
C PHE A 334 6.95 -3.64 34.53
N PHE A 335 8.26 -3.86 34.35
CA PHE A 335 8.79 -4.31 33.06
C PHE A 335 8.19 -5.64 32.63
N ALA A 336 8.11 -6.65 33.50
CA ALA A 336 7.53 -7.95 33.18
C ALA A 336 6.04 -7.85 32.83
N ALA A 337 5.27 -7.04 33.57
CA ALA A 337 3.85 -6.87 33.38
C ALA A 337 3.51 -6.02 32.13
N ARG A 338 4.29 -4.98 31.85
CA ARG A 338 3.95 -3.94 30.85
C ARG A 338 5.07 -3.70 29.84
N GLY A 339 6.29 -3.44 30.31
CA GLY A 339 7.44 -3.05 29.46
C GLY A 339 7.82 -4.09 28.41
N ARG A 340 7.88 -5.37 28.79
CA ARG A 340 8.13 -6.53 27.91
C ARG A 340 7.16 -6.56 26.75
N GLY A 341 5.90 -6.30 27.06
CA GLY A 341 4.90 -6.19 26.04
C GLY A 341 5.23 -5.10 25.03
N ILE A 342 5.42 -3.87 25.51
CA ILE A 342 5.73 -2.72 24.64
C ILE A 342 6.95 -3.03 23.76
N CYS A 343 8.01 -3.65 24.33
CA CYS A 343 9.18 -4.09 23.57
C CYS A 343 8.82 -5.07 22.44
N PHE A 344 7.90 -6.01 22.65
CA PHE A 344 7.46 -6.90 21.56
C PHE A 344 6.66 -6.20 20.47
N VAL A 345 5.80 -5.25 20.84
CA VAL A 345 5.06 -4.45 19.85
C VAL A 345 6.04 -3.65 19.01
N LEU A 346 6.99 -2.96 19.64
CA LEU A 346 8.04 -2.21 18.94
C LEU A 346 8.88 -3.12 18.04
N LEU A 347 9.28 -4.30 18.53
CA LEU A 347 10.04 -5.27 17.74
C LEU A 347 9.23 -5.78 16.53
N ALA A 348 7.96 -6.09 16.72
CA ALA A 348 7.08 -6.51 15.64
C ALA A 348 6.89 -5.41 14.59
N LEU A 349 6.74 -4.15 15.00
CA LEU A 349 6.65 -3.01 14.09
C LEU A 349 7.95 -2.78 13.30
N ILE A 350 9.12 -2.89 13.95
CA ILE A 350 10.41 -2.82 13.27
C ILE A 350 10.55 -3.95 12.24
N CYS A 351 10.22 -5.18 12.62
CA CYS A 351 10.24 -6.31 11.70
C CYS A 351 9.29 -6.10 10.52
N LEU A 352 8.09 -5.59 10.78
CA LEU A 352 7.10 -5.31 9.75
C LEU A 352 7.61 -4.24 8.77
N PHE A 353 8.21 -3.17 9.28
CA PHE A 353 8.80 -2.12 8.44
C PHE A 353 9.94 -2.67 7.57
N LEU A 354 10.87 -3.43 8.16
CA LEU A 354 11.96 -4.08 7.42
C LEU A 354 11.43 -5.05 6.36
N TRP A 355 10.33 -5.74 6.66
CA TRP A 355 9.69 -6.68 5.74
C TRP A 355 9.03 -5.97 4.56
N VAL A 356 8.35 -4.86 4.81
CA VAL A 356 7.78 -3.99 3.77
C VAL A 356 8.87 -3.47 2.84
N GLU A 357 10.00 -3.01 3.39
CA GLU A 357 11.16 -2.58 2.59
C GLU A 357 11.72 -3.73 1.74
N LEU A 358 11.85 -4.92 2.32
CA LEU A 358 12.33 -6.11 1.61
C LEU A 358 11.40 -6.52 0.47
N ILE A 359 10.08 -6.52 0.70
CA ILE A 359 9.09 -6.83 -0.35
C ILE A 359 9.09 -5.76 -1.43
N SER A 360 9.21 -4.48 -1.07
CA SER A 360 9.25 -3.38 -2.03
C SER A 360 10.49 -3.48 -2.93
N PHE A 361 11.65 -3.82 -2.35
CA PHE A 361 12.87 -4.11 -3.08
C PHE A 361 12.70 -5.33 -4.01
N TRP A 362 12.10 -6.41 -3.50
CA TRP A 362 11.82 -7.61 -4.29
C TRP A 362 10.90 -7.32 -5.48
N ASN A 363 9.83 -6.54 -5.27
CA ASN A 363 8.90 -6.12 -6.31
C ASN A 363 9.62 -5.29 -7.38
N ALA A 364 10.45 -4.32 -6.98
CA ALA A 364 11.24 -3.51 -7.90
C ALA A 364 12.15 -4.36 -8.80
N TYR A 365 12.78 -5.41 -8.23
CA TYR A 365 13.73 -6.26 -8.96
C TYR A 365 13.06 -7.35 -9.82
N THR A 366 11.96 -7.94 -9.34
CA THR A 366 11.33 -9.11 -9.99
C THR A 366 10.07 -8.78 -10.77
N GLY A 367 9.48 -7.61 -10.54
CA GLY A 367 8.16 -7.23 -11.05
C GLY A 367 6.99 -7.97 -10.37
N TYR A 368 7.24 -8.78 -9.34
CA TYR A 368 6.19 -9.47 -8.60
C TYR A 368 5.66 -8.62 -7.45
N TRP A 369 4.41 -8.20 -7.57
CA TRP A 369 3.69 -7.47 -6.55
C TRP A 369 3.13 -8.41 -5.50
N ILE A 370 3.63 -8.31 -4.26
CA ILE A 370 3.15 -9.09 -3.11
C ILE A 370 2.47 -8.12 -2.15
N ALA A 371 1.18 -8.33 -1.85
CA ALA A 371 0.43 -7.43 -0.98
C ALA A 371 0.94 -7.46 0.48
N THR A 372 1.66 -6.43 0.91
CA THR A 372 2.13 -6.32 2.32
C THR A 372 0.98 -6.17 3.30
N ALA A 373 -0.17 -5.63 2.85
CA ALA A 373 -1.37 -5.46 3.66
C ALA A 373 -1.81 -6.78 4.33
N GLN A 374 -1.71 -7.90 3.63
CA GLN A 374 -2.05 -9.21 4.21
C GLN A 374 -1.07 -9.63 5.33
N VAL A 375 0.21 -9.33 5.16
CA VAL A 375 1.24 -9.58 6.18
C VAL A 375 0.98 -8.71 7.41
N CYS A 376 0.69 -7.41 7.21
CA CYS A 376 0.32 -6.48 8.29
C CYS A 376 -0.92 -6.97 9.05
N ALA A 377 -1.98 -7.37 8.34
CA ALA A 377 -3.20 -7.91 8.96
C ALA A 377 -2.89 -9.11 9.85
N SER A 378 -2.18 -10.09 9.27
CA SER A 378 -1.87 -11.33 9.95
C SER A 378 -0.97 -11.10 11.17
N THR A 379 -0.09 -10.09 11.10
CA THR A 379 0.76 -9.68 12.22
C THR A 379 -0.02 -9.03 13.35
N LEU A 380 -0.91 -8.08 13.03
CA LEU A 380 -1.79 -7.44 14.02
C LEU A 380 -2.68 -8.48 14.71
N MET A 381 -3.18 -9.42 13.95
CA MET A 381 -4.01 -10.50 14.45
C MET A 381 -3.25 -11.49 15.33
N PHE A 382 -2.08 -11.93 14.88
CA PHE A 382 -1.20 -12.78 15.66
C PHE A 382 -0.83 -12.10 16.99
N THR A 383 -0.40 -10.84 16.93
CA THR A 383 -0.05 -10.08 18.13
C THR A 383 -1.25 -9.87 19.06
N ALA A 384 -2.44 -9.51 18.54
CA ALA A 384 -3.65 -9.30 19.33
C ALA A 384 -4.13 -10.60 20.00
N ILE A 385 -4.20 -11.72 19.27
CA ILE A 385 -4.68 -13.01 19.79
C ILE A 385 -3.69 -13.56 20.83
N THR A 386 -2.39 -13.57 20.53
CA THR A 386 -1.37 -14.07 21.48
C THR A 386 -1.29 -13.22 22.74
N TRP A 387 -1.63 -11.93 22.66
CA TRP A 387 -1.49 -11.00 23.77
C TRP A 387 -2.70 -10.91 24.70
N ASN A 388 -3.92 -11.01 24.17
CA ASN A 388 -5.12 -10.78 24.97
C ASN A 388 -5.52 -12.00 25.81
N PHE A 389 -5.11 -13.22 25.41
CA PHE A 389 -5.52 -14.47 26.07
C PHE A 389 -4.81 -14.80 27.40
N GLY A 390 -4.17 -13.84 28.09
CA GLY A 390 -3.43 -14.15 29.32
C GLY A 390 -3.12 -13.03 30.30
N ARG A 391 -3.77 -11.85 30.23
CA ARG A 391 -3.33 -10.70 31.04
C ARG A 391 -4.04 -10.46 32.36
N VAL A 392 -5.31 -10.83 32.54
CA VAL A 392 -5.98 -10.67 33.85
C VAL A 392 -7.12 -11.69 33.97
N SER A 393 -7.17 -12.42 35.09
CA SER A 393 -8.36 -13.19 35.48
C SER A 393 -9.48 -12.20 35.87
N PRO A 394 -10.72 -12.34 35.35
CA PRO A 394 -11.82 -11.41 35.66
C PRO A 394 -12.17 -11.29 37.15
N ASP A 395 -11.75 -12.26 37.98
CA ASP A 395 -12.22 -12.44 39.34
C ASP A 395 -11.37 -11.73 40.42
N VAL A 396 -10.40 -10.88 40.03
CA VAL A 396 -9.36 -10.36 40.94
C VAL A 396 -9.85 -9.24 41.88
N PHE A 397 -10.97 -8.56 41.58
CA PHE A 397 -11.39 -7.37 42.34
C PHE A 397 -12.69 -7.59 43.11
N HIS A 398 -12.59 -7.69 44.43
CA HIS A 398 -13.75 -7.84 45.34
C HIS A 398 -14.50 -6.53 45.64
N GLY A 399 -14.09 -5.39 45.06
CA GLY A 399 -14.74 -4.10 45.23
C GLY A 399 -13.87 -2.91 44.80
N VAL A 400 -14.46 -1.71 44.72
CA VAL A 400 -13.81 -0.47 44.23
C VAL A 400 -12.63 -0.05 45.12
N ALA A 401 -12.74 -0.20 46.44
CA ALA A 401 -11.66 0.11 47.37
C ALA A 401 -10.46 -0.84 47.20
N HIS A 402 -10.72 -2.14 46.99
CA HIS A 402 -9.69 -3.13 46.69
C HIS A 402 -9.05 -2.84 45.33
N ALA A 403 -9.83 -2.49 44.31
CA ALA A 403 -9.32 -2.07 43.01
C ALA A 403 -8.44 -0.80 43.13
N TRP A 404 -8.86 0.22 43.89
CA TRP A 404 -8.06 1.44 44.11
C TRP A 404 -6.74 1.15 44.81
N GLN A 405 -6.78 0.35 45.88
CA GLN A 405 -5.59 -0.01 46.63
C GLN A 405 -4.62 -0.84 45.77
N PHE A 406 -5.13 -1.83 45.05
CA PHE A 406 -4.33 -2.78 44.28
C PHE A 406 -3.84 -2.21 42.94
N MET A 407 -4.65 -1.40 42.26
CA MET A 407 -4.34 -0.90 40.91
C MET A 407 -3.62 0.45 40.91
N LEU A 408 -3.79 1.26 41.96
CA LEU A 408 -3.20 2.60 42.05
C LEU A 408 -2.22 2.73 43.21
N ARG A 409 -2.70 2.64 44.46
CA ARG A 409 -1.90 3.02 45.64
C ARG A 409 -0.66 2.15 45.83
N ASP A 410 -0.84 0.83 45.84
CA ASP A 410 0.24 -0.11 46.16
C ASP A 410 1.32 -0.16 45.06
N PRO A 411 0.99 -0.17 43.75
CA PRO A 411 1.98 -0.03 42.68
C PRO A 411 2.83 1.24 42.80
N ILE A 412 2.19 2.40 42.97
CA ILE A 412 2.88 3.69 43.12
C ILE A 412 3.87 3.66 44.29
N ARG A 413 3.43 3.19 45.46
CA ARG A 413 4.27 3.16 46.67
C ARG A 413 5.47 2.23 46.49
N ARG A 414 5.26 1.08 45.86
CA ARG A 414 6.32 0.11 45.54
C ARG A 414 7.31 0.70 44.54
N ASP A 415 6.83 1.36 43.49
CA ASP A 415 7.70 1.95 42.46
C ASP A 415 8.54 3.13 42.99
N LEU A 416 7.98 3.97 43.87
CA LEU A 416 8.75 5.01 44.58
C LEU A 416 9.83 4.43 45.50
N ALA A 417 9.49 3.36 46.24
CA ALA A 417 10.46 2.68 47.11
C ALA A 417 11.60 2.05 46.30
N SER A 418 11.26 1.37 45.20
CA SER A 418 12.21 0.79 44.25
C SER A 418 13.11 1.87 43.63
N LEU A 419 12.54 2.98 43.14
CA LEU A 419 13.33 4.09 42.57
C LEU A 419 14.30 4.69 43.60
N ARG A 420 13.84 4.95 44.83
CA ARG A 420 14.69 5.49 45.91
C ARG A 420 15.85 4.54 46.25
N GLN A 421 15.57 3.24 46.33
CA GLN A 421 16.59 2.23 46.58
C GLN A 421 17.63 2.18 45.44
N CYS A 422 17.19 2.21 44.18
CA CYS A 422 18.10 2.17 43.03
C CYS A 422 18.97 3.43 42.91
N LEU A 423 18.40 4.62 43.13
CA LEU A 423 19.16 5.88 43.12
C LEU A 423 20.21 5.92 44.25
N GLY A 424 19.88 5.39 45.43
CA GLY A 424 20.84 5.23 46.52
C GLY A 424 22.00 4.30 46.17
N LEU A 425 21.73 3.22 45.44
CA LEU A 425 22.77 2.28 44.97
C LEU A 425 23.63 2.85 43.82
N LEU A 426 23.05 3.67 42.93
CA LEU A 426 23.79 4.32 41.84
C LEU A 426 24.75 5.41 42.33
N THR A 427 24.42 6.07 43.45
CA THR A 427 25.21 7.20 44.00
C THR A 427 26.31 6.79 44.99
N ARG A 428 26.24 5.59 45.59
CA ARG A 428 27.23 5.08 46.55
C ARG A 428 28.45 4.42 45.89
N ARG A 429 29.63 4.55 46.51
CA ARG A 429 30.83 3.77 46.12
C ARG A 429 30.56 2.28 46.32
N ARG A 430 31.11 1.43 45.43
CA ARG A 430 30.83 -0.01 45.37
C ARG A 430 31.09 -0.73 46.70
N ASP A 431 32.07 -0.23 47.43
CA ASP A 431 32.57 -0.75 48.70
C ASP A 431 31.60 -0.49 49.88
N GLN A 432 30.60 0.39 49.68
CA GLN A 432 29.58 0.75 50.67
C GLN A 432 28.22 0.10 50.39
N TRP A 433 28.19 -0.93 49.53
CA TRP A 433 26.98 -1.68 49.23
C TRP A 433 26.67 -2.65 50.37
N VAL A 434 26.27 -2.10 51.51
CA VAL A 434 25.67 -2.86 52.62
C VAL A 434 24.21 -3.08 52.28
N ASP A 435 23.78 -4.33 52.22
CA ASP A 435 22.41 -4.71 51.90
C ASP A 435 21.45 -4.08 52.93
N PRO A 436 20.53 -3.17 52.53
CA PRO A 436 19.60 -2.54 53.45
C PRO A 436 18.62 -3.51 54.11
N VAL A 437 18.56 -4.78 53.68
CA VAL A 437 17.66 -5.82 54.23
C VAL A 437 18.40 -6.84 55.10
N GLY A 438 19.72 -6.69 55.32
CA GLY A 438 20.47 -7.60 56.20
C GLY A 438 20.64 -9.02 55.65
N GLN A 439 20.49 -9.24 54.34
CA GLN A 439 20.86 -10.51 53.71
C GLN A 439 22.36 -10.50 53.39
N GLU A 440 23.18 -10.85 54.39
CA GLU A 440 24.65 -10.68 54.37
C GLU A 440 25.43 -11.46 53.28
N ASN A 441 24.77 -12.18 52.37
CA ASN A 441 25.46 -13.11 51.45
C ASN A 441 25.11 -12.97 49.96
N LEU A 442 24.49 -11.87 49.51
CA LEU A 442 24.17 -11.70 48.09
C LEU A 442 25.29 -10.96 47.32
N PRO A 443 25.73 -11.48 46.15
CA PRO A 443 26.79 -10.87 45.37
C PRO A 443 26.39 -9.46 44.88
N PRO A 444 27.32 -8.49 44.84
CA PRO A 444 27.02 -7.13 44.41
C PRO A 444 26.51 -7.12 42.97
N LEU A 445 25.37 -6.46 42.74
CA LEU A 445 24.80 -6.35 41.40
C LEU A 445 25.68 -5.53 40.45
N PRO A 446 25.71 -5.89 39.16
CA PRO A 446 26.31 -5.03 38.16
C PRO A 446 25.50 -3.72 38.02
N ARG A 447 26.19 -2.58 37.90
CA ARG A 447 25.58 -1.23 37.82
C ARG A 447 24.47 -1.10 36.77
N TRP A 448 24.60 -1.79 35.64
CA TRP A 448 23.59 -1.75 34.58
C TRP A 448 22.23 -2.33 35.03
N LYS A 449 22.21 -3.33 35.94
CA LYS A 449 20.97 -3.87 36.49
C LYS A 449 20.29 -2.88 37.43
N VAL A 450 21.06 -2.19 38.26
CA VAL A 450 20.54 -1.14 39.15
C VAL A 450 19.98 0.02 38.33
N PHE A 451 20.68 0.41 37.25
CA PHE A 451 20.18 1.41 36.32
C PHE A 451 18.88 0.97 35.61
N PHE A 452 18.83 -0.29 35.14
CA PHE A 452 17.63 -0.87 34.54
C PHE A 452 16.43 -0.82 35.49
N GLU A 453 16.59 -1.23 36.75
CA GLU A 453 15.54 -1.14 37.78
C GLU A 453 15.11 0.31 38.04
N ALA A 454 16.07 1.23 38.18
CA ALA A 454 15.78 2.66 38.36
C ALA A 454 14.96 3.23 37.19
N LEU A 455 15.38 2.92 35.96
CA LEU A 455 14.73 3.38 34.74
C LEU A 455 13.27 2.89 34.68
N TRP A 456 13.03 1.60 34.90
CA TRP A 456 11.68 1.05 34.80
C TRP A 456 10.77 1.47 35.94
N SER A 457 11.28 1.65 37.16
CA SER A 457 10.50 2.27 38.24
C SER A 457 10.14 3.72 37.90
N CYS A 458 11.05 4.48 37.27
CA CYS A 458 10.75 5.84 36.81
C CYS A 458 9.66 5.84 35.72
N VAL A 459 9.80 4.99 34.69
CA VAL A 459 8.79 4.84 33.64
C VAL A 459 7.44 4.41 34.21
N ALA A 460 7.43 3.48 35.17
CA ALA A 460 6.22 3.03 35.85
C ALA A 460 5.49 4.19 36.53
N LEU A 461 6.23 5.01 37.29
CA LEU A 461 5.69 6.19 37.97
C LEU A 461 5.14 7.21 36.98
N VAL A 462 5.86 7.49 35.89
CA VAL A 462 5.39 8.41 34.84
C VAL A 462 4.10 7.89 34.20
N VAL A 463 4.04 6.61 33.84
CA VAL A 463 2.85 6.01 33.21
C VAL A 463 1.66 5.94 34.17
N GLN A 464 1.88 5.70 35.46
CA GLN A 464 0.81 5.62 36.45
C GLN A 464 0.30 7.00 36.90
N MET A 465 1.15 8.03 36.91
CA MET A 465 0.80 9.35 37.45
C MET A 465 0.55 10.40 36.37
N VAL A 466 1.43 10.49 35.38
CA VAL A 466 1.42 11.60 34.41
C VAL A 466 0.42 11.32 33.31
N VAL A 467 0.47 10.13 32.69
CA VAL A 467 -0.39 9.81 31.53
C VAL A 467 -1.89 9.91 31.84
N PRO A 468 -2.42 9.38 32.97
CA PRO A 468 -3.84 9.49 33.29
C PRO A 468 -4.26 10.92 33.60
N LEU A 469 -3.39 11.68 34.29
CA LEU A 469 -3.65 13.07 34.62
C LEU A 469 -3.67 13.94 33.35
N THR A 470 -2.68 13.80 32.47
CA THR A 470 -2.63 14.56 31.21
C THR A 470 -3.75 14.15 30.26
N SER A 471 -4.11 12.86 30.20
CA SER A 471 -5.24 12.39 29.40
C SER A 471 -6.57 12.92 29.93
N THR A 472 -6.76 12.94 31.26
CA THR A 472 -7.95 13.52 31.89
C THR A 472 -8.03 15.03 31.65
N ILE A 473 -6.94 15.77 31.80
CA ILE A 473 -6.88 17.21 31.51
C ILE A 473 -7.19 17.49 30.03
N TYR A 474 -6.60 16.71 29.13
CA TYR A 474 -6.85 16.81 27.70
C TYR A 474 -8.33 16.57 27.37
N LEU A 475 -8.91 15.50 27.89
CA LEU A 475 -10.33 15.18 27.70
C LEU A 475 -11.23 16.30 28.23
N ILE A 476 -11.02 16.75 29.47
CA ILE A 476 -11.77 17.87 30.07
C ILE A 476 -11.66 19.13 29.19
N ARG A 477 -10.45 19.45 28.72
CA ARG A 477 -10.24 20.61 27.84
C ARG A 477 -10.98 20.45 26.52
N THR A 478 -10.89 19.30 25.85
CA THR A 478 -11.57 19.07 24.57
C THR A 478 -13.09 19.01 24.71
N THR A 479 -13.62 18.57 25.85
CA THR A 479 -15.07 18.47 26.06
C THR A 479 -15.70 19.79 26.54
N LEU A 480 -14.97 20.61 27.29
CA LEU A 480 -15.49 21.88 27.81
C LEU A 480 -15.23 23.08 26.89
N TRP A 481 -14.25 22.99 25.97
CA TRP A 481 -13.78 24.12 25.16
C TRP A 481 -13.74 23.81 23.65
N GLY A 482 -14.14 22.61 23.24
CA GLY A 482 -14.13 22.14 21.85
C GLY A 482 -15.50 22.13 21.20
#